data_AF-H2Z6W3-F1
#
_entry.id   AF-H2Z6W3-F1
#
_cell.length_a   1.000
_cell.length_b   1.000
_cell.length_c   1.000
_cell.angle_alpha   90.00
_cell.angle_beta   90.00
_cell.angle_gamma   90.00
#
_symmetry.space_group_name_H-M   'P 1'
#
loop_
_entity.id
_entity.type
_entity.pdbx_description
1 polymer ?
#
loop_
_entity_poly.entity_id
_entity_poly.type
_entity_poly.pdbx_seq_one_letter_code
_entity_poly.pdbx_strand_id
1 'polypeptide(L)'
;MRLKLIDDTQKDTLERAQRAITGYRDPVTGNTLSLFEAMNKGYVTESRGIRLLEAQVATGGIVDPKASHRVPLSVAYQRGILSKKMFGKLTDSSDDTKGFFDPNTNENLTYLELLSRTRTEPETGLVFLPLLEKKKKSRTSSRLDASASRKKKKRTTQRSRKVVIVDPDSGAEMTVKEAYQKGLIDRATAKQLMQQEGDWTEETELTREIETVETTSTSSHNASSLSSQPQSDDVFNQGAMSAAELSARLLQLSNAHLGAIGGIIDVEKEETISITEALKRRLVDGTSAQRLLEAQAATGGIINPLVPSQPLSINEALAVGLIDRVTARRLANAEKAFRGFPDRRSNQLLSLGEALKKGICYYEAGTRLLEVQYITGGLVIPPHGKRIPLDAAVAEGYIDQRMADRLGDIQRYAKSVVDLKTNLLISYPDALEKTVVDKYTGVRCLEALPRLNRSVKMAGGITVQASSAYTSLASSLASSRAESPVGSHRGSRRGSFDDDSFSALSPGPYHHSPYASRSPRK
;
A
#
# COMPACT_ATOMS: atom_id res chain seq x y z
N MET A 1 4.75 6.42 -31.88
CA MET A 1 5.92 7.24 -31.45
C MET A 1 6.75 6.41 -30.48
N ARG A 2 8.08 6.29 -30.68
CA ARG A 2 8.96 5.75 -29.62
C ARG A 2 9.18 6.86 -28.59
N LEU A 3 8.70 6.66 -27.37
CA LEU A 3 8.98 7.55 -26.25
C LEU A 3 10.50 7.49 -26.01
N LYS A 4 11.23 8.58 -26.25
CA LYS A 4 12.71 8.67 -26.15
C LYS A 4 13.19 8.63 -24.70
N LEU A 5 12.75 7.63 -23.93
CA LEU A 5 13.04 7.46 -22.51
C LEU A 5 14.35 6.69 -22.27
N ILE A 6 14.77 5.90 -23.25
CA ILE A 6 15.95 5.05 -23.18
C ILE A 6 16.88 5.45 -24.31
N ASP A 7 18.14 5.72 -23.96
CA ASP A 7 19.20 5.88 -24.96
C ASP A 7 19.51 4.53 -25.62
N ASP A 8 19.73 4.52 -26.93
CA ASP A 8 20.02 3.29 -27.68
C ASP A 8 21.23 2.51 -27.12
N THR A 9 22.17 3.22 -26.48
CA THR A 9 23.34 2.63 -25.82
C THR A 9 23.01 1.84 -24.55
N GLN A 10 21.87 2.09 -23.91
CA GLN A 10 21.45 1.45 -22.66
C GLN A 10 20.49 0.28 -22.89
N LYS A 11 19.93 0.13 -24.09
CA LYS A 11 18.90 -0.85 -24.43
C LYS A 11 19.29 -2.28 -24.01
N ASP A 12 20.45 -2.75 -24.45
CA ASP A 12 20.93 -4.11 -24.14
C ASP A 12 21.16 -4.34 -22.64
N THR A 13 21.48 -3.28 -21.89
CA THR A 13 21.67 -3.37 -20.43
C THR A 13 20.32 -3.49 -19.73
N LEU A 14 19.33 -2.71 -20.18
CA LEU A 14 17.98 -2.73 -19.63
C LEU A 14 17.23 -4.02 -19.97
N GLU A 15 17.39 -4.57 -21.18
CA GLU A 15 16.82 -5.88 -21.53
C GLU A 15 17.38 -7.00 -20.64
N ARG A 16 18.67 -6.96 -20.29
CA ARG A 16 19.28 -7.91 -19.34
C ARG A 16 18.78 -7.71 -17.91
N ALA A 17 18.51 -6.47 -17.51
CA ALA A 17 17.93 -6.16 -16.20
C ALA A 17 16.46 -6.59 -16.11
N GLN A 18 15.68 -6.45 -17.19
CA GLN A 18 14.29 -6.90 -17.26
C GLN A 18 14.16 -8.41 -17.01
N ARG A 19 15.15 -9.21 -17.43
CA ARG A 19 15.22 -10.65 -17.16
C ARG A 19 15.29 -11.01 -15.68
N ALA A 20 15.68 -10.09 -14.81
CA ALA A 20 15.57 -10.30 -13.36
C ALA A 20 14.13 -10.45 -12.87
N ILE A 21 13.16 -9.99 -13.67
CA ILE A 21 11.71 -10.10 -13.38
C ILE A 21 11.08 -11.19 -14.23
N THR A 22 11.34 -11.19 -15.55
CA THR A 22 10.74 -12.19 -16.47
C THR A 22 11.38 -13.57 -16.35
N GLY A 23 12.56 -13.66 -15.73
CA GLY A 23 13.36 -14.86 -15.60
C GLY A 23 14.39 -15.05 -16.72
N TYR A 24 15.45 -15.80 -16.40
CA TYR A 24 16.54 -16.12 -17.31
C TYR A 24 16.31 -17.50 -17.92
N ARG A 25 16.20 -17.58 -19.25
CA ARG A 25 16.05 -18.88 -19.91
C ARG A 25 17.39 -19.61 -19.96
N ASP A 26 17.45 -20.77 -19.33
CA ASP A 26 18.61 -21.65 -19.39
C ASP A 26 18.74 -22.24 -20.80
N PRO A 27 19.86 -22.00 -21.53
CA PRO A 27 20.05 -22.55 -22.88
C PRO A 27 20.09 -24.08 -22.91
N VAL A 28 20.50 -24.72 -21.81
CA VAL A 28 20.70 -26.17 -21.73
C VAL A 28 19.41 -26.88 -21.37
N THR A 29 18.71 -26.39 -20.33
CA THR A 29 17.50 -27.05 -19.82
C THR A 29 16.20 -26.47 -20.37
N GLY A 30 16.26 -25.29 -21.01
CA GLY A 30 15.08 -24.55 -21.46
C GLY A 30 14.25 -23.93 -20.33
N ASN A 31 14.60 -24.20 -19.06
CA ASN A 31 13.88 -23.74 -17.89
C ASN A 31 14.10 -22.25 -17.62
N THR A 32 13.07 -21.61 -17.07
CA THR A 32 13.17 -20.23 -16.58
C THR A 32 13.81 -20.23 -15.19
N LEU A 33 14.95 -19.56 -15.05
CA LEU A 33 15.71 -19.42 -13.82
C LEU A 33 15.38 -18.09 -13.12
N SER A 34 15.40 -18.11 -11.79
CA SER A 34 15.40 -16.89 -10.98
C SER A 34 16.70 -16.10 -11.14
N LEU A 35 16.72 -14.83 -10.72
CA LEU A 35 17.95 -14.02 -10.76
C LEU A 35 19.09 -14.68 -9.97
N PHE A 36 18.80 -15.22 -8.78
CA PHE A 36 19.80 -15.89 -7.94
C PHE A 36 20.29 -17.22 -8.55
N GLU A 37 19.39 -18.02 -9.14
CA GLU A 37 19.76 -19.23 -9.88
C GLU A 37 20.66 -18.89 -11.08
N ALA A 38 20.34 -17.80 -11.80
CA ALA A 38 21.12 -17.32 -12.93
C ALA A 38 22.51 -16.82 -12.50
N MET A 39 22.62 -16.18 -11.32
CA MET A 39 23.91 -15.81 -10.72
C MET A 39 24.75 -17.04 -10.39
N ASN A 40 24.17 -18.06 -9.75
CA ASN A 40 24.90 -19.28 -9.39
C ASN A 40 25.39 -20.07 -10.61
N LYS A 41 24.67 -19.98 -11.75
CA LYS A 41 25.09 -20.55 -13.03
C LYS A 41 26.00 -19.64 -13.87
N GLY A 42 26.33 -18.45 -13.38
CA GLY A 42 27.24 -17.52 -14.05
C GLY A 42 26.63 -16.72 -15.21
N TYR A 43 25.31 -16.79 -15.44
CA TYR A 43 24.65 -15.97 -16.47
C TYR A 43 24.58 -14.48 -16.08
N VAL A 44 24.71 -14.18 -14.78
CA VAL A 44 24.74 -12.81 -14.25
C VAL A 44 25.91 -12.70 -13.27
N THR A 45 26.73 -11.66 -13.41
CA THR A 45 27.84 -11.39 -12.49
C THR A 45 27.32 -11.08 -11.08
N GLU A 46 28.05 -11.52 -10.05
CA GLU A 46 27.61 -11.37 -8.65
C GLU A 46 27.34 -9.89 -8.31
N SER A 47 28.20 -8.98 -8.72
CA SER A 47 28.07 -7.54 -8.46
C SER A 47 26.80 -6.92 -9.08
N ARG A 48 26.43 -7.29 -10.31
CA ARG A 48 25.20 -6.81 -10.95
C ARG A 48 23.97 -7.49 -10.37
N GLY A 49 24.08 -8.78 -10.06
CA GLY A 49 23.02 -9.57 -9.46
C GLY A 49 22.62 -9.04 -8.08
N ILE A 50 23.59 -8.74 -7.21
CA ILE A 50 23.34 -8.16 -5.88
C ILE A 50 22.58 -6.84 -5.99
N ARG A 51 22.96 -5.94 -6.91
CA ARG A 51 22.26 -4.65 -7.10
C ARG A 51 20.80 -4.82 -7.50
N LEU A 52 20.52 -5.78 -8.38
CA LEU A 52 19.16 -6.08 -8.82
C LEU A 52 18.34 -6.75 -7.69
N LEU A 53 18.95 -7.64 -6.90
CA LEU A 53 18.32 -8.25 -5.73
C LEU A 53 18.01 -7.20 -4.66
N GLU A 54 18.93 -6.28 -4.39
CA GLU A 54 18.75 -5.21 -3.41
C GLU A 54 17.61 -4.26 -3.82
N ALA A 55 17.53 -3.87 -5.10
CA ALA A 55 16.38 -3.13 -5.61
C ALA A 55 15.05 -3.90 -5.52
N GLN A 56 15.05 -5.22 -5.73
CA GLN A 56 13.86 -6.06 -5.53
C GLN A 56 13.41 -6.10 -4.07
N VAL A 57 14.34 -6.29 -3.14
CA VAL A 57 14.06 -6.27 -1.69
C VAL A 57 13.48 -4.91 -1.28
N ALA A 58 14.13 -3.83 -1.71
CA ALA A 58 13.71 -2.47 -1.45
C ALA A 58 12.31 -2.13 -1.99
N THR A 59 11.88 -2.78 -3.07
CA THR A 59 10.57 -2.59 -3.72
C THR A 59 9.53 -3.64 -3.33
N GLY A 60 9.78 -4.44 -2.30
CA GLY A 60 8.77 -5.30 -1.66
C GLY A 60 9.08 -6.80 -1.65
N GLY A 61 10.22 -7.25 -2.19
CA GLY A 61 10.67 -8.64 -2.05
C GLY A 61 11.28 -9.24 -3.31
N ILE A 62 11.83 -10.44 -3.16
CA ILE A 62 12.51 -11.18 -4.23
C ILE A 62 11.48 -11.67 -5.25
N VAL A 63 11.77 -11.47 -6.54
CA VAL A 63 10.87 -11.93 -7.60
C VAL A 63 11.12 -13.40 -7.90
N ASP A 64 10.06 -14.21 -7.85
CA ASP A 64 10.07 -15.57 -8.40
C ASP A 64 9.44 -15.53 -9.81
N PRO A 65 10.23 -15.66 -10.90
CA PRO A 65 9.71 -15.61 -12.26
C PRO A 65 8.87 -16.84 -12.62
N LYS A 66 9.04 -17.99 -11.95
CA LYS A 66 8.25 -19.20 -12.24
C LYS A 66 6.82 -19.03 -11.72
N ALA A 67 6.69 -18.46 -10.53
CA ALA A 67 5.40 -18.26 -9.88
C ALA A 67 4.84 -16.83 -10.06
N SER A 68 5.53 -15.97 -10.82
CA SER A 68 5.13 -14.60 -11.19
C SER A 68 4.68 -13.72 -10.01
N HIS A 69 5.27 -13.91 -8.83
CA HIS A 69 4.98 -13.10 -7.64
C HIS A 69 6.27 -12.73 -6.91
N ARG A 70 6.18 -11.69 -6.07
CA ARG A 70 7.24 -11.33 -5.13
C ARG A 70 7.06 -12.09 -3.84
N VAL A 71 8.16 -12.59 -3.31
CA VAL A 71 8.23 -13.26 -2.00
C VAL A 71 9.05 -12.43 -1.03
N PRO A 72 8.64 -12.31 0.24
CA PRO A 72 9.46 -11.68 1.28
C PRO A 72 10.83 -12.36 1.39
N LEU A 73 11.85 -11.59 1.78
CA LEU A 73 13.24 -12.06 1.84
C LEU A 73 13.41 -13.31 2.74
N SER A 74 12.68 -13.36 3.86
CA SER A 74 12.66 -14.50 4.79
C SER A 74 12.06 -15.77 4.15
N VAL A 75 10.97 -15.61 3.40
CA VAL A 75 10.29 -16.72 2.70
C VAL A 75 11.15 -17.21 1.53
N ALA A 76 11.82 -16.29 0.82
CA ALA A 76 12.75 -16.63 -0.25
C ALA A 76 13.90 -17.51 0.26
N TYR A 77 14.42 -17.22 1.46
CA TYR A 77 15.42 -18.06 2.11
C TYR A 77 14.86 -19.44 2.50
N GLN A 78 13.68 -19.50 3.14
CA GLN A 78 13.04 -20.77 3.54
C GLN A 78 12.73 -21.69 2.35
N ARG A 79 12.33 -21.11 1.21
CA ARG A 79 12.04 -21.85 -0.03
C ARG A 79 13.29 -22.21 -0.83
N GLY A 80 14.48 -21.84 -0.36
CA GLY A 80 15.75 -22.09 -1.06
C GLY A 80 15.95 -21.25 -2.32
N ILE A 81 15.15 -20.19 -2.52
CA ILE A 81 15.30 -19.24 -3.64
C ILE A 81 16.57 -18.40 -3.45
N LEU A 82 17.00 -18.20 -2.19
CA LEU A 82 18.27 -17.56 -1.82
C LEU A 82 19.10 -18.48 -0.92
N SER A 83 20.42 -18.36 -1.03
CA SER A 83 21.33 -19.01 -0.07
C SER A 83 21.41 -18.23 1.24
N LYS A 84 21.82 -18.91 2.33
CA LYS A 84 22.08 -18.26 3.64
C LYS A 84 23.08 -17.11 3.54
N LYS A 85 24.11 -17.28 2.71
CA LYS A 85 25.14 -16.25 2.45
C LYS A 85 24.53 -15.01 1.79
N MET A 86 23.66 -15.20 0.79
CA MET A 86 23.02 -14.09 0.09
C MET A 86 21.97 -13.41 0.96
N PHE A 87 21.22 -14.18 1.76
CA PHE A 87 20.30 -13.63 2.75
C PHE A 87 21.01 -12.67 3.70
N GLY A 88 22.13 -13.10 4.31
CA GLY A 88 22.93 -12.24 5.20
C GLY A 88 23.41 -10.96 4.52
N LYS A 89 23.96 -11.08 3.29
CA LYS A 89 24.41 -9.92 2.50
C LYS A 89 23.29 -8.92 2.21
N LEU A 90 22.04 -9.35 2.04
CA LEU A 90 20.90 -8.48 1.71
C LEU A 90 20.18 -7.94 2.96
N THR A 91 20.34 -8.57 4.12
CA THR A 91 19.85 -8.04 5.40
C THR A 91 20.81 -7.01 6.00
N ASP A 92 22.11 -7.16 5.78
CA ASP A 92 23.11 -6.27 6.33
C ASP A 92 23.40 -5.14 5.34
N SER A 93 23.26 -3.87 5.75
CA SER A 93 23.58 -2.68 4.95
C SER A 93 25.10 -2.45 4.77
N SER A 94 25.83 -3.54 4.51
CA SER A 94 27.28 -3.54 4.26
C SER A 94 27.60 -2.86 2.93
N ASP A 95 28.84 -2.36 2.79
CA ASP A 95 29.35 -1.63 1.62
C ASP A 95 29.18 -2.43 0.30
N ASP A 96 29.20 -3.76 0.38
CA ASP A 96 28.97 -4.67 -0.75
C ASP A 96 27.63 -4.49 -1.47
N THR A 97 26.64 -3.86 -0.82
CA THR A 97 25.29 -3.62 -1.36
C THR A 97 25.09 -2.21 -1.92
N LYS A 98 26.05 -1.28 -1.72
CA LYS A 98 25.96 0.11 -2.14
C LYS A 98 26.27 0.29 -3.63
N GLY A 99 25.35 -0.17 -4.46
CA GLY A 99 25.52 -0.18 -5.92
C GLY A 99 24.91 0.99 -6.67
N PHE A 100 24.18 1.88 -5.98
CA PHE A 100 23.46 3.01 -6.57
C PHE A 100 24.15 4.33 -6.26
N PHE A 101 24.09 5.29 -7.17
CA PHE A 101 24.81 6.55 -7.06
C PHE A 101 23.84 7.71 -6.85
N ASP A 102 24.05 8.51 -5.80
CA ASP A 102 23.30 9.76 -5.62
C ASP A 102 23.98 10.91 -6.37
N PRO A 103 23.36 11.48 -7.42
CA PRO A 103 23.90 12.61 -8.18
C PRO A 103 24.04 13.92 -7.38
N ASN A 104 23.39 14.04 -6.22
CA ASN A 104 23.47 15.23 -5.37
C ASN A 104 24.71 15.20 -4.48
N THR A 105 24.93 14.11 -3.75
CA THR A 105 26.05 13.95 -2.81
C THR A 105 27.29 13.31 -3.44
N ASN A 106 27.14 12.65 -4.60
CA ASN A 106 28.14 11.79 -5.25
C ASN A 106 28.57 10.59 -4.40
N GLU A 107 27.67 10.09 -3.55
CA GLU A 107 27.90 8.91 -2.71
C GLU A 107 27.33 7.66 -3.36
N ASN A 108 27.95 6.52 -3.07
CA ASN A 108 27.36 5.21 -3.34
C ASN A 108 26.46 4.82 -2.18
N LEU A 109 25.23 4.44 -2.49
CA LEU A 109 24.15 4.11 -1.57
C LEU A 109 23.51 2.78 -1.94
N THR A 110 22.79 2.20 -0.99
CA THR A 110 21.77 1.18 -1.25
C THR A 110 20.56 1.82 -1.95
N TYR A 111 19.76 1.03 -2.66
CA TYR A 111 18.52 1.51 -3.26
C TYR A 111 17.51 1.96 -2.20
N LEU A 112 17.45 1.29 -1.04
CA LEU A 112 16.64 1.75 0.09
C LEU A 112 17.03 3.16 0.58
N GLU A 113 18.33 3.42 0.75
CA GLU A 113 18.83 4.75 1.10
C GLU A 113 18.53 5.77 0.00
N LEU A 114 18.65 5.38 -1.28
CA LEU A 114 18.31 6.26 -2.40
C LEU A 114 16.82 6.60 -2.41
N LEU A 115 15.94 5.62 -2.17
CA LEU A 115 14.50 5.82 -2.03
C LEU A 115 14.17 6.79 -0.88
N SER A 116 14.88 6.73 0.24
CA SER A 116 14.67 7.69 1.34
C SER A 116 14.94 9.16 0.95
N ARG A 117 15.73 9.39 -0.11
CA ARG A 117 16.05 10.73 -0.67
C ARG A 117 15.09 11.16 -1.79
N THR A 118 14.16 10.30 -2.19
CA THR A 118 13.17 10.60 -3.23
C THR A 118 11.94 11.33 -2.67
N ARG A 119 11.15 11.93 -3.56
CA ARG A 119 9.86 12.56 -3.26
C ARG A 119 8.79 11.94 -4.14
N THR A 120 7.68 11.59 -3.55
CA THR A 120 6.51 11.12 -4.30
C THR A 120 5.73 12.32 -4.81
N GLU A 121 5.52 12.39 -6.11
CA GLU A 121 4.65 13.40 -6.71
C GLU A 121 3.19 13.03 -6.43
N PRO A 122 2.39 13.93 -5.83
CA PRO A 122 1.04 13.60 -5.37
C PRO A 122 0.05 13.31 -6.49
N GLU A 123 0.26 13.85 -7.69
CA GLU A 123 -0.67 13.68 -8.83
C GLU A 123 -0.50 12.33 -9.54
N THR A 124 0.74 11.89 -9.72
CA THR A 124 1.05 10.66 -10.49
C THR A 124 1.37 9.47 -9.60
N GLY A 125 1.66 9.71 -8.31
CA GLY A 125 2.17 8.70 -7.38
C GLY A 125 3.58 8.22 -7.72
N LEU A 126 4.24 8.85 -8.70
CA LEU A 126 5.59 8.49 -9.11
C LEU A 126 6.61 9.02 -8.12
N VAL A 127 7.68 8.24 -7.96
CA VAL A 127 8.77 8.53 -7.03
C VAL A 127 9.92 9.19 -7.79
N PHE A 128 10.19 10.45 -7.49
CA PHE A 128 11.22 11.24 -8.16
C PHE A 128 12.40 11.51 -7.23
N LEU A 129 13.62 11.33 -7.74
CA LEU A 129 14.84 11.78 -7.05
C LEU A 129 15.06 13.28 -7.34
N PRO A 130 14.95 14.18 -6.34
CA PRO A 130 15.18 15.61 -6.58
C PRO A 130 16.64 15.86 -6.94
N LEU A 131 16.89 16.60 -8.01
CA LEU A 131 18.25 16.99 -8.40
C LEU A 131 18.49 18.43 -7.99
N LEU A 132 19.53 18.67 -7.18
CA LEU A 132 19.94 20.01 -6.80
C LEU A 132 20.74 20.65 -7.94
N GLU A 133 20.35 21.85 -8.35
CA GLU A 133 21.13 22.63 -9.30
C GLU A 133 22.52 22.91 -8.71
N LYS A 134 23.57 22.50 -9.42
CA LYS A 134 24.95 22.76 -9.01
C LYS A 134 25.19 24.27 -9.06
N LYS A 135 25.30 24.92 -7.88
CA LYS A 135 25.64 26.35 -7.77
C LYS A 135 26.90 26.64 -8.61
N LYS A 136 26.76 27.52 -9.60
CA LYS A 136 27.91 28.05 -10.36
C LYS A 136 28.85 28.73 -9.36
N LYS A 137 30.04 28.17 -9.11
CA LYS A 137 31.07 28.85 -8.31
C LYS A 137 31.44 30.16 -9.03
N SER A 138 30.95 31.28 -8.54
CA SER A 138 31.37 32.62 -8.94
C SER A 138 32.83 32.79 -8.56
N ARG A 139 33.74 32.72 -9.53
CA ARG A 139 35.13 33.12 -9.32
C ARG A 139 35.20 34.64 -9.34
N THR A 140 35.28 35.24 -8.16
CA THR A 140 35.86 36.57 -7.97
C THR A 140 37.37 36.48 -8.16
N SER A 141 37.89 37.07 -9.23
CA SER A 141 39.26 37.61 -9.27
C SER A 141 39.34 38.65 -10.39
N SER A 142 39.46 39.91 -9.96
CA SER A 142 40.11 41.06 -10.64
C SER A 142 39.76 41.31 -12.12
N ARG A 143 38.91 42.33 -12.31
CA ARG A 143 38.87 43.18 -13.51
C ARG A 143 40.28 43.73 -13.78
N LEU A 144 40.80 43.53 -14.99
CA LEU A 144 41.33 44.59 -15.85
C LEU A 144 41.17 44.14 -17.32
N ASP A 145 40.69 45.08 -18.11
CA ASP A 145 40.78 45.24 -19.57
C ASP A 145 39.94 44.39 -20.54
N ALA A 146 39.16 45.16 -21.30
CA ALA A 146 38.34 44.77 -22.41
C ALA A 146 39.21 44.40 -23.63
N SER A 147 38.90 43.26 -24.22
CA SER A 147 38.93 43.11 -25.67
C SER A 147 38.15 41.85 -26.05
N ALA A 148 37.36 42.01 -27.11
CA ALA A 148 36.49 41.01 -27.67
C ALA A 148 37.22 39.69 -27.92
N SER A 149 36.64 38.58 -27.46
CA SER A 149 36.87 37.26 -28.05
C SER A 149 35.78 36.29 -27.63
N ARG A 150 34.91 35.97 -28.58
CA ARG A 150 34.10 34.75 -28.62
C ARG A 150 34.97 33.57 -28.18
N LYS A 151 34.74 33.04 -26.97
CA LYS A 151 35.44 31.83 -26.50
C LYS A 151 34.45 30.67 -26.47
N LYS A 152 34.46 29.88 -27.56
CA LYS A 152 33.90 28.53 -27.62
C LYS A 152 34.43 27.74 -26.42
N LYS A 153 33.54 27.15 -25.63
CA LYS A 153 33.93 26.30 -24.50
C LYS A 153 33.92 24.83 -24.96
N LYS A 154 35.09 24.35 -25.39
CA LYS A 154 35.37 22.92 -25.61
C LYS A 154 35.16 22.15 -24.31
N ARG A 155 34.41 21.04 -24.37
CA ARG A 155 34.35 20.04 -23.31
C ARG A 155 35.22 18.85 -23.74
N THR A 156 36.28 18.59 -22.99
CA THR A 156 37.09 17.37 -23.08
C THR A 156 36.57 16.35 -22.07
N THR A 157 36.27 15.13 -22.52
CA THR A 157 35.98 13.99 -21.63
C THR A 157 37.00 12.89 -21.89
N GLN A 158 37.71 12.45 -20.85
CA GLN A 158 38.64 11.31 -20.92
C GLN A 158 37.87 9.98 -20.82
N ARG A 159 38.10 9.06 -21.76
CA ARG A 159 37.68 7.66 -21.67
C ARG A 159 38.87 6.75 -22.03
N SER A 160 39.01 5.64 -21.32
CA SER A 160 40.07 4.65 -21.53
C SER A 160 39.50 3.38 -22.19
N ARG A 161 40.18 2.88 -23.23
CA ARG A 161 39.86 1.58 -23.86
C ARG A 161 40.78 0.52 -23.25
N LYS A 162 40.20 -0.57 -22.73
CA LYS A 162 40.92 -1.78 -22.31
C LYS A 162 40.59 -2.92 -23.27
N VAL A 163 41.60 -3.70 -23.66
CA VAL A 163 41.45 -4.84 -24.56
C VAL A 163 41.38 -6.10 -23.72
N VAL A 164 40.28 -6.85 -23.84
CA VAL A 164 40.05 -8.09 -23.08
C VAL A 164 40.15 -9.27 -24.04
N ILE A 165 40.98 -10.26 -23.70
CA ILE A 165 41.20 -11.48 -24.50
C ILE A 165 40.44 -12.62 -23.82
N VAL A 166 39.78 -13.47 -24.60
CA VAL A 166 39.01 -14.61 -24.08
C VAL A 166 39.80 -15.89 -24.29
N ASP A 167 39.96 -16.67 -23.22
CA ASP A 167 40.61 -17.98 -23.26
C ASP A 167 39.75 -18.97 -24.08
N PRO A 168 40.28 -19.59 -25.15
CA PRO A 168 39.51 -20.46 -26.04
C PRO A 168 38.91 -21.69 -25.36
N ASP A 169 39.58 -22.24 -24.35
CA ASP A 169 39.20 -23.51 -23.74
C ASP A 169 38.23 -23.33 -22.55
N SER A 170 38.36 -22.21 -21.83
CA SER A 170 37.54 -21.92 -20.65
C SER A 170 36.46 -20.85 -20.88
N GLY A 171 36.56 -20.08 -21.97
CA GLY A 171 35.68 -18.96 -22.26
C GLY A 171 35.82 -17.79 -21.29
N ALA A 172 36.82 -17.81 -20.40
CA ALA A 172 37.05 -16.76 -19.41
C ALA A 172 37.78 -15.56 -20.01
N GLU A 173 37.30 -14.36 -19.69
CA GLU A 173 37.96 -13.09 -20.01
C GLU A 173 39.26 -12.93 -19.19
N MET A 174 40.34 -12.54 -19.86
CA MET A 174 41.65 -12.31 -19.26
C MET A 174 42.35 -11.12 -19.90
N THR A 175 43.31 -10.56 -19.17
CA THR A 175 44.09 -9.40 -19.65
C THR A 175 45.13 -9.82 -20.70
N VAL A 176 45.54 -8.87 -21.55
CA VAL A 176 46.61 -9.10 -22.55
C VAL A 176 47.89 -9.67 -21.91
N LYS A 177 48.20 -9.25 -20.67
CA LYS A 177 49.38 -9.72 -19.92
C LYS A 177 49.24 -11.17 -19.46
N GLU A 178 48.05 -11.56 -19.00
CA GLU A 178 47.76 -12.94 -18.57
C GLU A 178 47.75 -13.90 -19.77
N ALA A 179 47.19 -13.47 -20.91
CA ALA A 179 47.21 -14.25 -22.14
C ALA A 179 48.64 -14.50 -22.66
N TYR A 180 49.54 -13.51 -22.56
CA TYR A 180 50.95 -13.67 -22.91
C TYR A 180 51.68 -14.63 -21.96
N GLN A 181 51.43 -14.54 -20.65
CA GLN A 181 52.04 -15.43 -19.66
C GLN A 181 51.59 -16.88 -19.81
N LYS A 182 50.36 -17.11 -20.26
CA LYS A 182 49.84 -18.45 -20.61
C LYS A 182 50.32 -18.97 -21.97
N GLY A 183 51.04 -18.16 -22.75
CA GLY A 183 51.51 -18.53 -24.09
C GLY A 183 50.40 -18.57 -25.15
N LEU A 184 49.23 -18.00 -24.87
CA LEU A 184 48.09 -17.96 -25.80
C LEU A 184 48.26 -16.89 -26.89
N ILE A 185 49.16 -15.92 -26.68
CA ILE A 185 49.53 -14.89 -27.66
C ILE A 185 51.05 -14.69 -27.65
N ASP A 186 51.61 -14.43 -28.84
CA ASP A 186 53.03 -14.19 -29.03
C ASP A 186 53.48 -12.84 -28.46
N ARG A 187 54.79 -12.69 -28.22
CA ARG A 187 55.36 -11.43 -27.68
C ARG A 187 55.09 -10.22 -28.57
N ALA A 188 55.05 -10.43 -29.89
CA ALA A 188 54.79 -9.37 -30.86
C ALA A 188 53.32 -8.89 -30.80
N THR A 189 52.37 -9.83 -30.74
CA THR A 189 50.93 -9.54 -30.66
C THR A 189 50.54 -8.96 -29.30
N ALA A 190 51.13 -9.45 -28.20
CA ALA A 190 50.93 -8.86 -26.86
C ALA A 190 51.36 -7.38 -26.81
N LYS A 191 52.51 -7.04 -27.43
CA LYS A 191 53.01 -5.66 -27.47
C LYS A 191 52.11 -4.74 -28.29
N GLN A 192 51.52 -5.25 -29.37
CA GLN A 192 50.58 -4.52 -30.23
C GLN A 192 49.23 -4.27 -29.52
N LEU A 193 48.69 -5.28 -28.82
CA LEU A 193 47.44 -5.15 -28.08
C LEU A 193 47.59 -4.24 -26.85
N MET A 194 48.74 -4.29 -26.15
CA MET A 194 49.04 -3.32 -25.08
C MET A 194 49.20 -1.89 -25.60
N GLN A 195 49.65 -1.69 -26.84
CA GLN A 195 49.71 -0.36 -27.47
C GLN A 195 48.32 0.21 -27.82
N GLN A 196 47.33 -0.67 -28.00
CA GLN A 196 45.94 -0.28 -28.23
C GLN A 196 45.19 0.04 -26.94
N GLU A 197 45.73 -0.35 -25.78
CA GLU A 197 45.27 0.16 -24.48
C GLU A 197 45.83 1.58 -24.28
N GLY A 198 44.99 2.59 -24.46
CA GLY A 198 45.38 4.00 -24.34
C GLY A 198 44.21 4.89 -23.94
N ASP A 199 44.53 5.90 -23.14
CA ASP A 199 43.62 6.99 -22.76
C ASP A 199 43.47 7.95 -23.94
N TRP A 200 42.24 8.19 -24.40
CA TRP A 200 41.97 9.17 -25.42
C TRP A 200 40.97 10.22 -24.90
N THR A 201 41.24 11.47 -25.25
CA THR A 201 40.37 12.63 -24.98
C THR A 201 39.54 12.92 -26.22
N GLU A 202 38.22 12.74 -26.14
CA GLU A 202 37.32 13.28 -27.17
C GLU A 202 36.88 14.70 -26.79
N GLU A 203 36.97 15.62 -27.74
CA GLU A 203 36.50 17.01 -27.64
C GLU A 203 35.14 17.13 -28.34
N THR A 204 34.09 17.47 -27.59
CA THR A 204 32.77 17.75 -28.18
C THR A 204 32.36 19.21 -27.93
N GLU A 205 31.94 19.90 -29.00
CA GLU A 205 31.41 21.28 -28.96
C GLU A 205 29.88 21.22 -29.08
N LEU A 206 29.15 21.71 -28.07
CA LEU A 206 27.69 21.88 -28.11
C LEU A 206 27.33 23.35 -27.88
N THR A 207 26.65 23.97 -28.84
CA THR A 207 26.00 25.29 -28.71
C THR A 207 24.51 25.10 -28.45
N ARG A 208 23.97 25.74 -27.40
CA ARG A 208 22.51 25.82 -27.13
C ARG A 208 22.12 27.29 -27.00
N GLU A 209 21.10 27.70 -27.74
CA GLU A 209 20.38 28.97 -27.58
C GLU A 209 19.28 28.79 -26.53
N ILE A 210 19.12 29.76 -25.63
CA ILE A 210 18.05 29.83 -24.63
C ILE A 210 17.42 31.21 -24.78
N GLU A 211 16.15 31.26 -25.16
CA GLU A 211 15.31 32.46 -25.06
C GLU A 211 14.82 32.62 -23.62
N THR A 212 15.04 33.81 -23.08
CA THR A 212 14.61 34.26 -21.75
C THR A 212 13.38 35.15 -21.88
N VAL A 213 12.38 34.95 -21.03
CA VAL A 213 11.39 35.99 -20.69
C VAL A 213 11.41 36.18 -19.18
N GLU A 214 11.65 37.42 -18.76
CA GLU A 214 11.81 37.89 -17.38
C GLU A 214 10.48 38.30 -16.73
N THR A 215 10.53 38.50 -15.40
CA THR A 215 9.80 39.43 -14.50
C THR A 215 9.32 38.69 -13.24
N THR A 216 9.42 39.19 -12.00
CA THR A 216 9.98 40.39 -11.37
C THR A 216 10.13 40.12 -9.87
N SER A 217 11.05 40.85 -9.25
CA SER A 217 11.51 40.85 -7.85
C SER A 217 10.42 41.04 -6.78
N THR A 218 10.67 40.52 -5.57
CA THR A 218 10.63 41.32 -4.31
C THR A 218 11.33 40.58 -3.18
N SER A 219 12.11 41.35 -2.42
CA SER A 219 13.02 40.97 -1.33
C SER A 219 12.41 41.17 0.06
N SER A 220 12.85 40.41 1.06
CA SER A 220 13.24 40.85 2.43
C SER A 220 13.51 39.64 3.33
N HIS A 221 14.75 39.40 3.77
CA HIS A 221 15.38 39.83 5.04
C HIS A 221 14.95 39.06 6.30
N ASN A 222 15.76 38.10 6.78
CA ASN A 222 16.72 38.28 7.90
C ASN A 222 17.17 36.95 8.55
N ALA A 223 18.48 36.92 8.87
CA ALA A 223 19.23 36.31 10.00
C ALA A 223 18.58 35.16 10.81
N SER A 224 19.28 34.12 11.29
CA SER A 224 20.69 33.96 11.65
C SER A 224 20.98 32.48 12.00
N SER A 225 22.23 32.11 11.81
CA SER A 225 22.99 30.98 12.35
C SER A 225 22.55 30.39 13.71
N LEU A 226 22.57 29.05 13.81
CA LEU A 226 23.30 28.38 14.90
C LEU A 226 23.67 26.93 14.55
N SER A 227 24.94 26.62 14.76
CA SER A 227 25.59 25.32 14.66
C SER A 227 25.39 24.47 15.92
N SER A 228 25.20 23.16 15.79
CA SER A 228 25.83 22.17 16.69
C SER A 228 25.77 20.77 16.09
N GLN A 229 26.87 20.05 16.26
CA GLN A 229 27.14 18.69 15.79
C GLN A 229 26.34 17.61 16.54
N PRO A 230 26.27 16.37 16.00
CA PRO A 230 25.53 15.26 16.59
C PRO A 230 26.39 14.50 17.61
N GLN A 231 25.76 14.01 18.68
CA GLN A 231 26.30 12.96 19.52
C GLN A 231 25.39 11.72 19.50
N SER A 232 26.07 10.60 19.41
CA SER A 232 25.63 9.24 19.19
C SER A 232 25.25 8.51 20.48
N ASP A 233 24.42 7.48 20.26
CA ASP A 233 24.31 6.19 20.95
C ASP A 233 23.99 6.18 22.45
N ASP A 234 22.83 5.61 22.80
CA ASP A 234 22.84 4.40 23.63
C ASP A 234 21.48 3.65 23.70
N VAL A 235 21.60 2.32 23.80
CA VAL A 235 20.67 1.30 24.32
C VAL A 235 19.65 0.62 23.37
N PHE A 236 20.12 -0.46 22.73
CA PHE A 236 19.38 -1.73 22.63
C PHE A 236 19.20 -2.34 24.03
N ASN A 237 17.98 -2.63 24.50
CA ASN A 237 17.54 -4.01 24.81
C ASN A 237 16.08 -4.11 25.32
N GLN A 238 15.49 -5.26 24.99
CA GLN A 238 14.38 -6.00 25.64
C GLN A 238 12.92 -5.73 25.25
N GLY A 239 12.43 -6.66 24.44
CA GLY A 239 11.04 -7.04 24.25
C GLY A 239 10.93 -8.08 23.14
N ALA A 240 11.08 -9.37 23.46
CA ALA A 240 10.88 -10.44 22.48
C ALA A 240 9.41 -10.43 22.01
N MET A 241 9.17 -9.97 20.79
CA MET A 241 7.83 -9.89 20.20
C MET A 241 7.33 -11.30 19.83
N SER A 242 6.07 -11.58 20.13
CA SER A 242 5.40 -12.83 19.74
C SER A 242 5.28 -12.95 18.21
N ALA A 243 5.26 -14.17 17.65
CA ALA A 243 5.06 -14.39 16.21
C ALA A 243 3.73 -13.80 15.68
N ALA A 244 2.68 -13.76 16.52
CA ALA A 244 1.41 -13.12 16.19
C ALA A 244 1.55 -11.59 16.17
N GLU A 245 2.33 -11.04 17.10
CA GLU A 245 2.62 -9.61 17.25
C GLU A 245 3.52 -9.11 16.10
N LEU A 246 4.52 -9.91 15.72
CA LEU A 246 5.33 -9.72 14.51
C LEU A 246 4.47 -9.80 13.26
N SER A 247 3.52 -10.75 13.16
CA SER A 247 2.63 -10.85 12.01
C SER A 247 1.69 -9.65 11.88
N ALA A 248 1.15 -9.16 13.00
CA ALA A 248 0.30 -7.96 13.05
C ALA A 248 1.08 -6.69 12.72
N ARG A 249 2.32 -6.58 13.22
CA ARG A 249 3.23 -5.45 12.96
C ARG A 249 3.78 -5.46 11.53
N LEU A 250 4.00 -6.64 10.95
CA LEU A 250 4.30 -6.80 9.52
C LEU A 250 3.09 -6.49 8.63
N LEU A 251 1.87 -6.86 9.04
CA LEU A 251 0.63 -6.43 8.39
C LEU A 251 0.45 -4.91 8.45
N GLN A 252 0.81 -4.29 9.57
CA GLN A 252 0.70 -2.85 9.78
C GLN A 252 1.70 -2.06 8.91
N LEU A 253 2.93 -2.56 8.78
CA LEU A 253 3.94 -2.02 7.88
C LEU A 253 3.61 -2.27 6.39
N SER A 254 2.99 -3.42 6.06
CA SER A 254 2.52 -3.69 4.70
C SER A 254 1.28 -2.88 4.32
N ASN A 255 0.46 -2.49 5.30
CA ASN A 255 -0.82 -1.80 5.09
C ASN A 255 -0.77 -0.28 5.22
N ALA A 256 0.40 0.31 5.48
CA ALA A 256 0.58 1.76 5.44
C ALA A 256 0.23 2.37 4.06
N HIS A 257 0.15 1.55 3.00
CA HIS A 257 -0.28 1.91 1.65
C HIS A 257 -1.70 1.42 1.29
N LEU A 258 -2.43 0.76 2.21
CA LEU A 258 -3.79 0.27 2.00
C LEU A 258 -4.81 1.37 2.33
N GLY A 259 -5.06 2.25 1.35
CA GLY A 259 -6.24 3.12 1.38
C GLY A 259 -7.55 2.31 1.43
N ALA A 260 -8.63 2.93 1.90
CA ALA A 260 -9.96 2.32 1.92
C ALA A 260 -10.46 1.97 0.51
N ILE A 261 -11.46 1.08 0.44
CA ILE A 261 -12.13 0.73 -0.82
C ILE A 261 -12.83 1.99 -1.36
N GLY A 262 -12.35 2.50 -2.50
CA GLY A 262 -12.77 3.79 -3.05
C GLY A 262 -13.90 3.70 -4.07
N GLY A 263 -14.04 2.58 -4.77
CA GLY A 263 -15.03 2.42 -5.84
C GLY A 263 -15.42 0.98 -6.12
N ILE A 264 -16.20 0.80 -7.18
CA ILE A 264 -16.68 -0.51 -7.64
C ILE A 264 -16.46 -0.58 -9.15
N ILE A 265 -15.95 -1.70 -9.63
CA ILE A 265 -15.82 -1.98 -11.06
C ILE A 265 -17.00 -2.85 -11.47
N ASP A 266 -17.84 -2.35 -12.38
CA ASP A 266 -18.86 -3.18 -13.04
C ASP A 266 -18.16 -4.06 -14.08
N VAL A 267 -18.09 -5.37 -13.82
CA VAL A 267 -17.34 -6.31 -14.66
C VAL A 267 -18.02 -6.51 -16.02
N GLU A 268 -19.34 -6.34 -16.13
CA GLU A 268 -20.03 -6.50 -17.42
C GLU A 268 -19.81 -5.31 -18.35
N LYS A 269 -19.70 -4.12 -17.78
CA LYS A 269 -19.55 -2.87 -18.53
C LYS A 269 -18.12 -2.35 -18.56
N GLU A 270 -17.22 -3.01 -17.84
CA GLU A 270 -15.80 -2.66 -17.68
C GLU A 270 -15.59 -1.19 -17.25
N GLU A 271 -16.45 -0.67 -16.39
CA GLU A 271 -16.40 0.72 -15.92
C GLU A 271 -16.24 0.82 -14.40
N THR A 272 -15.48 1.82 -13.95
CA THR A 272 -15.38 2.20 -12.54
C THR A 272 -16.51 3.15 -12.18
N ILE A 273 -17.24 2.83 -11.13
CA ILE A 273 -18.37 3.61 -10.64
C ILE A 273 -18.25 3.87 -9.13
N SER A 274 -18.93 4.92 -8.69
CA SER A 274 -19.04 5.22 -7.26
C SER A 274 -19.90 4.19 -6.52
N ILE A 275 -19.72 4.09 -5.19
CA ILE A 275 -20.50 3.17 -4.36
C ILE A 275 -22.01 3.50 -4.42
N THR A 276 -22.36 4.78 -4.49
CA THR A 276 -23.76 5.24 -4.57
C THR A 276 -24.36 4.96 -5.94
N GLU A 277 -23.58 5.06 -7.01
CA GLU A 277 -24.03 4.67 -8.34
C GLU A 277 -24.21 3.15 -8.45
N ALA A 278 -23.30 2.36 -7.88
CA ALA A 278 -23.45 0.91 -7.79
C ALA A 278 -24.70 0.50 -6.98
N LEU A 279 -25.05 1.26 -5.93
CA LEU A 279 -26.30 1.09 -5.19
C LEU A 279 -27.54 1.38 -6.07
N LYS A 280 -27.53 2.47 -6.85
CA LYS A 280 -28.60 2.81 -7.80
C LYS A 280 -28.78 1.72 -8.87
N ARG A 281 -27.67 1.16 -9.35
CA ARG A 281 -27.63 0.04 -10.31
C ARG A 281 -27.91 -1.33 -9.68
N ARG A 282 -28.19 -1.40 -8.37
CA ARG A 282 -28.41 -2.64 -7.59
C ARG A 282 -27.25 -3.64 -7.63
N LEU A 283 -26.04 -3.17 -7.94
CA LEU A 283 -24.81 -3.95 -7.84
C LEU A 283 -24.37 -4.11 -6.38
N VAL A 284 -24.78 -3.26 -5.46
CA VAL A 284 -24.52 -3.44 -4.01
C VAL A 284 -25.83 -3.39 -3.25
N ASP A 285 -25.91 -4.07 -2.11
CA ASP A 285 -27.00 -3.91 -1.17
C ASP A 285 -26.83 -2.67 -0.30
N GLY A 286 -27.92 -2.15 0.25
CA GLY A 286 -27.89 -0.91 1.04
C GLY A 286 -26.98 -1.00 2.26
N THR A 287 -26.89 -2.17 2.88
CA THR A 287 -26.07 -2.39 4.08
C THR A 287 -24.59 -2.36 3.72
N SER A 288 -24.14 -3.16 2.74
CA SER A 288 -22.74 -3.14 2.32
C SER A 288 -22.31 -1.78 1.78
N ALA A 289 -23.15 -1.12 0.98
CA ALA A 289 -22.87 0.23 0.47
C ALA A 289 -22.66 1.22 1.63
N GLN A 290 -23.51 1.17 2.66
CA GLN A 290 -23.35 2.01 3.85
C GLN A 290 -22.05 1.69 4.59
N ARG A 291 -21.70 0.41 4.78
CA ARG A 291 -20.45 0.01 5.47
C ARG A 291 -19.20 0.45 4.73
N LEU A 292 -19.19 0.36 3.39
CA LEU A 292 -18.08 0.83 2.57
C LEU A 292 -17.92 2.36 2.66
N LEU A 293 -19.02 3.12 2.63
CA LEU A 293 -18.97 4.58 2.80
C LEU A 293 -18.55 4.99 4.22
N GLU A 294 -18.99 4.27 5.26
CA GLU A 294 -18.55 4.47 6.64
C GLU A 294 -17.02 4.26 6.76
N ALA A 295 -16.50 3.24 6.09
CA ALA A 295 -15.06 2.95 6.07
C ALA A 295 -14.26 4.08 5.39
N GLN A 296 -14.72 4.62 4.27
CA GLN A 296 -14.10 5.78 3.61
C GLN A 296 -14.08 7.01 4.54
N ALA A 297 -15.24 7.36 5.11
CA ALA A 297 -15.38 8.52 5.99
C ALA A 297 -14.48 8.44 7.23
N ALA A 298 -14.30 7.24 7.81
CA ALA A 298 -13.46 7.04 8.99
C ALA A 298 -11.95 7.02 8.70
N THR A 299 -11.55 6.94 7.43
CA THR A 299 -10.13 6.81 7.02
C THR A 299 -9.57 8.04 6.30
N GLY A 300 -10.40 9.02 6.01
CA GLY A 300 -9.98 10.32 5.46
C GLY A 300 -11.10 11.13 4.84
N GLY A 301 -12.11 10.47 4.27
CA GLY A 301 -13.18 11.13 3.54
C GLY A 301 -13.75 10.25 2.43
N ILE A 302 -14.78 10.74 1.75
CA ILE A 302 -15.43 10.04 0.64
C ILE A 302 -14.55 10.10 -0.59
N ILE A 303 -14.31 8.94 -1.21
CA ILE A 303 -13.41 8.83 -2.36
C ILE A 303 -14.25 8.94 -3.64
N ASN A 304 -13.78 9.74 -4.59
CA ASN A 304 -14.30 9.75 -5.94
C ASN A 304 -13.49 8.78 -6.81
N PRO A 305 -14.03 7.65 -7.28
CA PRO A 305 -13.28 6.71 -8.09
C PRO A 305 -13.14 7.12 -9.56
N LEU A 306 -13.77 8.22 -9.99
CA LEU A 306 -13.74 8.67 -11.39
C LEU A 306 -12.58 9.63 -11.68
N VAL A 307 -12.04 10.29 -10.66
CA VAL A 307 -11.00 11.30 -10.79
C VAL A 307 -9.94 11.03 -9.72
N PRO A 308 -8.63 11.06 -10.07
CA PRO A 308 -7.58 11.03 -9.05
C PRO A 308 -7.69 12.32 -8.22
N SER A 309 -8.35 12.22 -7.06
CA SER A 309 -8.54 13.34 -6.15
C SER A 309 -8.31 12.90 -4.71
N GLN A 310 -7.97 13.86 -3.85
CA GLN A 310 -7.96 13.61 -2.42
C GLN A 310 -9.36 13.22 -1.92
N PRO A 311 -9.46 12.44 -0.83
CA PRO A 311 -10.74 12.12 -0.21
C PRO A 311 -11.47 13.40 0.20
N LEU A 312 -12.75 13.48 -0.17
CA LEU A 312 -13.59 14.65 0.04
C LEU A 312 -14.26 14.58 1.42
N SER A 313 -14.48 15.73 2.05
CA SER A 313 -15.35 15.81 3.22
C SER A 313 -16.79 15.41 2.87
N ILE A 314 -17.61 15.10 3.88
CA ILE A 314 -19.02 14.76 3.65
C ILE A 314 -19.75 15.91 2.93
N ASN A 315 -19.44 17.16 3.29
CA ASN A 315 -20.06 18.33 2.69
C ASN A 315 -19.64 18.54 1.22
N GLU A 316 -18.37 18.33 0.89
CA GLU A 316 -17.89 18.39 -0.49
C GLU A 316 -18.46 17.24 -1.33
N ALA A 317 -18.50 16.03 -0.78
CA ALA A 317 -19.08 14.87 -1.46
C ALA A 317 -20.58 15.04 -1.73
N LEU A 318 -21.32 15.73 -0.85
CA LEU A 318 -22.70 16.15 -1.08
C LEU A 318 -22.80 17.17 -2.23
N ALA A 319 -21.89 18.14 -2.29
CA ALA A 319 -21.89 19.18 -3.32
C ALA A 319 -21.61 18.62 -4.72
N VAL A 320 -20.70 17.64 -4.81
CA VAL A 320 -20.36 16.93 -6.05
C VAL A 320 -21.42 15.86 -6.42
N GLY A 321 -22.32 15.52 -5.49
CA GLY A 321 -23.38 14.53 -5.71
C GLY A 321 -22.93 13.07 -5.60
N LEU A 322 -21.79 12.81 -4.95
CA LEU A 322 -21.29 11.46 -4.66
C LEU A 322 -22.13 10.76 -3.58
N ILE A 323 -22.75 11.54 -2.68
CA ILE A 323 -23.61 11.03 -1.61
C ILE A 323 -24.89 11.86 -1.50
N ASP A 324 -25.94 11.27 -0.93
CA ASP A 324 -27.22 11.93 -0.69
C ASP A 324 -27.29 12.51 0.74
N ARG A 325 -28.23 13.43 1.00
CA ARG A 325 -28.40 14.02 2.35
C ARG A 325 -28.69 12.99 3.44
N VAL A 326 -29.37 11.90 3.09
CA VAL A 326 -29.69 10.81 4.03
C VAL A 326 -28.43 10.04 4.41
N THR A 327 -27.58 9.71 3.43
CA THR A 327 -26.33 8.99 3.70
C THR A 327 -25.34 9.88 4.45
N ALA A 328 -25.24 11.16 4.11
CA ALA A 328 -24.41 12.12 4.84
C ALA A 328 -24.74 12.17 6.35
N ARG A 329 -26.03 12.19 6.72
CA ARG A 329 -26.44 12.15 8.14
C ARG A 329 -25.99 10.86 8.84
N ARG A 330 -26.03 9.72 8.14
CA ARG A 330 -25.60 8.42 8.68
C ARG A 330 -24.07 8.35 8.84
N LEU A 331 -23.34 9.00 7.95
CA LEU A 331 -21.86 9.02 7.93
C LEU A 331 -21.25 10.03 8.90
N ALA A 332 -22.05 10.90 9.53
CA ALA A 332 -21.55 11.96 10.42
C ALA A 332 -20.68 11.44 11.58
N ASN A 333 -21.02 10.27 12.16
CA ASN A 333 -20.19 9.67 13.21
C ASN A 333 -18.89 9.05 12.65
N ALA A 334 -18.91 8.57 11.42
CA ALA A 334 -17.73 8.06 10.76
C ALA A 334 -16.75 9.19 10.38
N GLU A 335 -17.23 10.35 9.91
CA GLU A 335 -16.35 11.50 9.67
C GLU A 335 -15.73 12.04 10.96
N LYS A 336 -16.49 12.06 12.07
CA LYS A 336 -15.93 12.39 13.40
C LYS A 336 -14.87 11.40 13.86
N ALA A 337 -14.90 10.15 13.41
CA ALA A 337 -13.84 9.20 13.73
C ALA A 337 -12.48 9.58 13.13
N PHE A 338 -12.48 10.35 12.05
CA PHE A 338 -11.25 10.87 11.43
C PHE A 338 -10.90 12.28 11.94
N ARG A 339 -11.89 13.18 12.00
CA ARG A 339 -11.70 14.60 12.39
C ARG A 339 -11.66 14.83 13.89
N GLY A 340 -12.14 13.89 14.68
CA GLY A 340 -12.22 13.94 16.13
C GLY A 340 -13.64 14.17 16.66
N PHE A 341 -13.93 13.60 17.83
CA PHE A 341 -15.18 13.80 18.56
C PHE A 341 -15.03 15.00 19.50
N PRO A 342 -15.86 16.04 19.37
CA PRO A 342 -15.79 17.17 20.29
C PRO A 342 -16.28 16.75 21.68
N ASP A 343 -15.41 16.83 22.67
CA ASP A 343 -15.79 16.68 24.07
C ASP A 343 -16.31 18.01 24.61
N ARG A 344 -17.61 18.07 24.92
CA ARG A 344 -18.24 19.28 25.48
C ARG A 344 -17.65 19.68 26.83
N ARG A 345 -17.02 18.75 27.55
CA ARG A 345 -16.54 18.97 28.93
C ARG A 345 -15.09 19.44 28.97
N SER A 346 -14.22 18.90 28.12
CA SER A 346 -12.81 19.30 28.04
C SER A 346 -12.51 20.30 26.92
N ASN A 347 -13.47 20.53 26.01
CA ASN A 347 -13.29 21.33 24.79
C ASN A 347 -12.14 20.82 23.88
N GLN A 348 -11.81 19.53 24.00
CA GLN A 348 -10.80 18.86 23.20
C GLN A 348 -11.45 17.95 22.15
N LEU A 349 -10.70 17.68 21.07
CA LEU A 349 -11.06 16.69 20.07
C LEU A 349 -10.53 15.33 20.52
N LEU A 350 -11.44 14.42 20.81
CA LEU A 350 -11.13 13.06 21.21
C LEU A 350 -10.94 12.16 19.99
N SER A 351 -10.00 11.24 20.09
CA SER A 351 -9.88 10.10 19.19
C SER A 351 -11.13 9.20 19.28
N LEU A 352 -11.32 8.34 18.28
CA LEU A 352 -12.40 7.36 18.30
C LEU A 352 -12.31 6.40 19.51
N GLY A 353 -11.09 6.02 19.91
CA GLY A 353 -10.85 5.16 21.07
C GLY A 353 -11.31 5.82 22.37
N GLU A 354 -10.94 7.08 22.60
CA GLU A 354 -11.35 7.84 23.79
C GLU A 354 -12.85 8.12 23.80
N ALA A 355 -13.43 8.40 22.63
CA ALA A 355 -14.87 8.58 22.48
C ALA A 355 -15.66 7.33 22.85
N LEU A 356 -15.12 6.12 22.58
CA LEU A 356 -15.71 4.86 23.02
C LEU A 356 -15.61 4.67 24.53
N LYS A 357 -14.45 4.97 25.14
CA LYS A 357 -14.29 4.91 26.61
C LYS A 357 -15.27 5.82 27.35
N LYS A 358 -15.54 7.01 26.79
CA LYS A 358 -16.48 7.99 27.34
C LYS A 358 -17.94 7.75 26.94
N GLY A 359 -18.24 6.72 26.14
CA GLY A 359 -19.60 6.42 25.69
C GLY A 359 -20.22 7.46 24.76
N ILE A 360 -19.41 8.29 24.10
CA ILE A 360 -19.86 9.32 23.14
C ILE A 360 -20.29 8.66 21.82
N CYS A 361 -19.64 7.56 21.45
CA CYS A 361 -19.97 6.76 20.27
C CYS A 361 -20.53 5.39 20.70
N TYR A 362 -21.49 4.86 19.92
CA TYR A 362 -22.01 3.52 20.14
C TYR A 362 -20.90 2.48 19.99
N TYR A 363 -20.78 1.60 20.98
CA TYR A 363 -19.69 0.64 21.07
C TYR A 363 -19.52 -0.18 19.78
N GLU A 364 -20.59 -0.79 19.27
CA GLU A 364 -20.52 -1.63 18.08
C GLU A 364 -20.13 -0.87 16.81
N ALA A 365 -20.62 0.37 16.65
CA ALA A 365 -20.28 1.20 15.51
C ALA A 365 -18.84 1.66 15.59
N GLY A 366 -18.41 2.15 16.75
CA GLY A 366 -17.04 2.60 16.96
C GLY A 366 -16.02 1.46 16.83
N THR A 367 -16.32 0.26 17.32
CA THR A 367 -15.40 -0.88 17.19
C THR A 367 -15.16 -1.24 15.72
N ARG A 368 -16.22 -1.25 14.89
CA ARG A 368 -16.08 -1.52 13.45
C ARG A 368 -15.25 -0.45 12.74
N LEU A 369 -15.39 0.82 13.12
CA LEU A 369 -14.60 1.90 12.54
C LEU A 369 -13.13 1.83 12.96
N LEU A 370 -12.84 1.44 14.21
CA LEU A 370 -11.47 1.16 14.68
C LEU A 370 -10.84 -0.01 13.92
N GLU A 371 -11.59 -1.09 13.70
CA GLU A 371 -11.16 -2.25 12.90
C GLU A 371 -10.72 -1.80 11.49
N VAL A 372 -11.51 -0.93 10.83
CA VAL A 372 -11.18 -0.37 9.51
C VAL A 372 -9.94 0.53 9.57
N GLN A 373 -9.84 1.43 10.55
CA GLN A 373 -8.67 2.30 10.71
C GLN A 373 -7.40 1.49 10.90
N TYR A 374 -7.45 0.48 11.76
CA TYR A 374 -6.34 -0.43 12.03
C TYR A 374 -5.87 -1.15 10.76
N ILE A 375 -6.79 -1.80 10.02
CA ILE A 375 -6.43 -2.51 8.78
C ILE A 375 -5.82 -1.58 7.74
N THR A 376 -6.25 -0.32 7.67
CA THR A 376 -5.78 0.68 6.69
C THR A 376 -4.50 1.42 7.12
N GLY A 377 -3.73 0.85 8.06
CA GLY A 377 -2.41 1.37 8.43
C GLY A 377 -2.32 1.98 9.83
N GLY A 378 -3.29 1.74 10.71
CA GLY A 378 -3.22 2.15 12.12
C GLY A 378 -4.30 3.15 12.55
N LEU A 379 -4.34 3.40 13.85
CA LEU A 379 -5.41 4.20 14.46
C LEU A 379 -5.22 5.68 14.18
N VAL A 380 -6.33 6.36 13.89
CA VAL A 380 -6.32 7.77 13.51
C VAL A 380 -6.43 8.65 14.75
N ILE A 381 -5.50 9.59 14.89
CA ILE A 381 -5.54 10.65 15.91
C ILE A 381 -5.93 11.98 15.24
N PRO A 382 -6.98 12.66 15.75
CA PRO A 382 -7.35 14.00 15.31
C PRO A 382 -6.37 15.08 15.83
N PRO A 383 -6.34 16.30 15.24
CA PRO A 383 -7.20 16.79 14.17
C PRO A 383 -6.69 16.51 12.74
N HIS A 384 -5.41 16.15 12.58
CA HIS A 384 -4.75 16.04 11.27
C HIS A 384 -4.71 14.61 10.71
N GLY A 385 -5.48 13.67 11.28
CA GLY A 385 -5.56 12.32 10.77
C GLY A 385 -4.26 11.51 10.90
N LYS A 386 -3.41 11.86 11.88
CA LYS A 386 -2.13 11.17 12.11
C LYS A 386 -2.41 9.72 12.48
N ARG A 387 -1.77 8.78 11.77
CA ARG A 387 -1.90 7.35 12.08
C ARG A 387 -0.83 6.91 13.05
N ILE A 388 -1.21 6.16 14.07
CA ILE A 388 -0.30 5.56 15.03
C ILE A 388 -0.47 4.04 15.11
N PRO A 389 0.62 3.31 15.42
CA PRO A 389 0.55 1.87 15.63
C PRO A 389 -0.22 1.54 16.92
N LEU A 390 -0.67 0.29 17.03
CA LEU A 390 -1.51 -0.15 18.13
C LEU A 390 -0.80 -0.02 19.49
N ASP A 391 0.47 -0.40 19.55
CA ASP A 391 1.30 -0.36 20.76
C ASP A 391 1.45 1.08 21.27
N ALA A 392 1.67 2.04 20.37
CA ALA A 392 1.72 3.46 20.71
C ALA A 392 0.35 3.97 21.19
N ALA A 393 -0.74 3.47 20.59
CA ALA A 393 -2.09 3.86 20.97
C ALA A 393 -2.48 3.43 22.38
N VAL A 394 -1.98 2.26 22.81
CA VAL A 394 -2.10 1.80 24.19
C VAL A 394 -1.21 2.62 25.12
N ALA A 395 0.06 2.83 24.76
CA ALA A 395 1.02 3.57 25.57
C ALA A 395 0.59 5.01 25.83
N GLU A 396 0.03 5.69 24.81
CA GLU A 396 -0.51 7.04 24.93
C GLU A 396 -1.93 7.07 25.53
N GLY A 397 -2.57 5.91 25.76
CA GLY A 397 -3.84 5.79 26.46
C GLY A 397 -5.11 6.03 25.62
N TYR A 398 -5.00 6.17 24.29
CA TYR A 398 -6.16 6.36 23.41
C TYR A 398 -7.10 5.15 23.41
N ILE A 399 -6.55 3.94 23.53
CA ILE A 399 -7.31 2.68 23.63
C ILE A 399 -6.87 1.88 24.87
N ASP A 400 -7.67 0.90 25.28
CA ASP A 400 -7.33 -0.02 26.37
C ASP A 400 -6.67 -1.28 25.81
N GLN A 401 -5.89 -1.99 26.63
CA GLN A 401 -5.24 -3.25 26.23
C GLN A 401 -6.25 -4.27 25.67
N ARG A 402 -7.42 -4.42 26.32
CA ARG A 402 -8.49 -5.32 25.84
C ARG A 402 -8.99 -4.96 24.44
N MET A 403 -9.04 -3.67 24.12
CA MET A 403 -9.43 -3.21 22.79
C MET A 403 -8.30 -3.47 21.79
N ALA A 404 -7.04 -3.27 22.19
CA ALA A 404 -5.89 -3.62 21.38
C ALA A 404 -5.87 -5.11 21.03
N ASP A 405 -6.01 -5.99 22.01
CA ASP A 405 -6.05 -7.44 21.80
C ASP A 405 -7.18 -7.83 20.83
N ARG A 406 -8.35 -7.19 20.96
CA ARG A 406 -9.49 -7.40 20.04
C ARG A 406 -9.20 -6.92 18.62
N LEU A 407 -8.57 -5.76 18.46
CA LEU A 407 -8.20 -5.22 17.15
C LEU A 407 -7.08 -6.05 16.51
N GLY A 408 -6.17 -6.62 17.29
CA GLY A 408 -5.11 -7.50 16.79
C GLY A 408 -5.64 -8.82 16.22
N ASP A 409 -6.77 -9.33 16.71
CA ASP A 409 -7.38 -10.57 16.21
C ASP A 409 -8.29 -10.35 14.99
N ILE A 410 -7.66 -10.18 13.82
CA ILE A 410 -8.33 -9.91 12.53
C ILE A 410 -9.34 -11.00 12.16
N GLN A 411 -9.10 -12.26 12.56
CA GLN A 411 -9.99 -13.38 12.24
C GLN A 411 -11.36 -13.28 12.92
N ARG A 412 -11.46 -12.52 14.01
CA ARG A 412 -12.72 -12.30 14.75
C ARG A 412 -13.56 -11.15 14.21
N TYR A 413 -13.11 -10.46 13.17
CA TYR A 413 -13.80 -9.29 12.67
C TYR A 413 -15.18 -9.67 12.11
N ALA A 414 -16.18 -8.85 12.42
CA ALA A 414 -17.55 -9.14 12.03
C ALA A 414 -17.72 -9.08 10.51
N LYS A 415 -18.32 -10.13 9.95
CA LYS A 415 -18.69 -10.15 8.52
C LYS A 415 -19.79 -9.12 8.29
N SER A 416 -19.51 -8.11 7.46
CA SER A 416 -20.36 -6.93 7.33
C SER A 416 -20.50 -6.41 5.91
N VAL A 417 -19.74 -6.96 4.96
CA VAL A 417 -19.76 -6.59 3.55
C VAL A 417 -20.10 -7.84 2.74
N VAL A 418 -20.98 -7.71 1.76
CA VAL A 418 -21.29 -8.79 0.82
C VAL A 418 -20.29 -8.74 -0.34
N ASP A 419 -19.66 -9.88 -0.64
CA ASP A 419 -18.82 -10.05 -1.81
C ASP A 419 -19.65 -9.88 -3.10
N LEU A 420 -19.24 -8.93 -3.94
CA LEU A 420 -19.99 -8.52 -5.12
C LEU A 420 -19.88 -9.50 -6.30
N LYS A 421 -19.03 -10.54 -6.19
CA LYS A 421 -18.95 -11.65 -7.16
C LYS A 421 -19.67 -12.90 -6.68
N THR A 422 -19.52 -13.24 -5.41
CA THR A 422 -19.97 -14.52 -4.85
C THR A 422 -21.26 -14.40 -4.04
N ASN A 423 -21.68 -13.17 -3.69
CA ASN A 423 -22.83 -12.88 -2.82
C ASN A 423 -22.70 -13.43 -1.39
N LEU A 424 -21.49 -13.81 -0.96
CA LEU A 424 -21.21 -14.28 0.39
C LEU A 424 -20.96 -13.10 1.33
N LEU A 425 -21.46 -13.19 2.56
CA LEU A 425 -21.12 -12.23 3.60
C LEU A 425 -19.68 -12.47 4.06
N ILE A 426 -18.84 -11.45 3.95
CA ILE A 426 -17.41 -11.47 4.25
C ILE A 426 -17.02 -10.33 5.20
N SER A 427 -15.84 -10.44 5.80
CA SER A 427 -15.28 -9.36 6.62
C SER A 427 -14.70 -8.25 5.74
N TYR A 428 -14.51 -7.06 6.30
CA TYR A 428 -13.85 -5.96 5.58
C TYR A 428 -12.41 -6.29 5.12
N PRO A 429 -11.54 -6.95 5.92
CA PRO A 429 -10.21 -7.36 5.43
C PRO A 429 -10.30 -8.34 4.26
N ASP A 430 -11.20 -9.34 4.31
CA ASP A 430 -11.42 -10.26 3.18
C ASP A 430 -11.86 -9.51 1.92
N ALA A 431 -12.64 -8.43 2.08
CA ALA A 431 -13.06 -7.58 0.96
C ALA A 431 -11.87 -6.80 0.38
N LEU A 432 -10.99 -6.27 1.23
CA LEU A 432 -9.77 -5.57 0.81
C LEU A 432 -8.83 -6.47 0.01
N GLU A 433 -8.65 -7.73 0.42
CA GLU A 433 -7.83 -8.70 -0.31
C GLU A 433 -8.36 -9.00 -1.73
N LYS A 434 -9.67 -8.84 -1.93
CA LYS A 434 -10.34 -9.04 -3.22
C LYS A 434 -10.42 -7.77 -4.08
N THR A 435 -9.90 -6.64 -3.60
CA THR A 435 -9.90 -5.39 -4.38
C THR A 435 -8.89 -5.42 -5.51
N VAL A 436 -9.26 -4.77 -6.62
CA VAL A 436 -8.38 -4.51 -7.74
C VAL A 436 -8.10 -3.01 -7.77
N VAL A 437 -6.85 -2.64 -8.04
CA VAL A 437 -6.47 -1.23 -8.18
C VAL A 437 -6.81 -0.80 -9.60
N ASP A 438 -7.65 0.22 -9.73
CA ASP A 438 -7.91 0.83 -11.03
C ASP A 438 -6.61 1.44 -11.58
N LYS A 439 -6.26 1.04 -12.81
CA LYS A 439 -5.02 1.42 -13.47
C LYS A 439 -4.95 2.93 -13.75
N TYR A 440 -6.09 3.59 -13.88
CA TYR A 440 -6.16 5.00 -14.25
C TYR A 440 -6.18 5.92 -13.03
N THR A 441 -6.96 5.57 -12.01
CA THR A 441 -7.14 6.43 -10.83
C THR A 441 -6.29 6.01 -9.63
N GLY A 442 -5.71 4.80 -9.65
CA GLY A 442 -5.01 4.23 -8.49
C GLY A 442 -5.93 3.86 -7.32
N VAL A 443 -7.25 3.99 -7.50
CA VAL A 443 -8.25 3.73 -6.47
C VAL A 443 -8.49 2.23 -6.37
N ARG A 444 -8.58 1.73 -5.13
CA ARG A 444 -8.97 0.34 -4.87
C ARG A 444 -10.46 0.16 -5.08
N CYS A 445 -10.82 -0.75 -5.96
CA CYS A 445 -12.20 -1.02 -6.32
C CYS A 445 -12.57 -2.49 -6.11
N LEU A 446 -13.81 -2.74 -5.72
CA LEU A 446 -14.37 -4.09 -5.71
C LEU A 446 -14.96 -4.41 -7.08
N GLU A 447 -14.59 -5.54 -7.64
CA GLU A 447 -15.22 -6.03 -8.87
C GLU A 447 -16.60 -6.61 -8.55
N ALA A 448 -17.63 -6.10 -9.23
CA ALA A 448 -19.01 -6.51 -9.07
C ALA A 448 -19.56 -7.16 -10.33
N LEU A 449 -20.24 -8.29 -10.14
CA LEU A 449 -21.13 -8.86 -11.14
C LEU A 449 -22.57 -8.48 -10.81
N PRO A 450 -23.44 -8.30 -11.82
CA PRO A 450 -24.87 -8.18 -11.59
C PRO A 450 -25.40 -9.33 -10.76
N ARG A 451 -26.38 -9.06 -9.91
CA ARG A 451 -26.84 -10.03 -8.89
C ARG A 451 -27.26 -11.38 -9.49
N LEU A 452 -27.83 -11.37 -10.69
CA LEU A 452 -28.24 -12.58 -11.41
C LEU A 452 -27.04 -13.46 -11.84
N ASN A 453 -25.88 -12.84 -12.04
CA ASN A 453 -24.67 -13.47 -12.57
C ASN A 453 -23.64 -13.80 -11.46
N ARG A 454 -24.02 -13.61 -10.18
CA ARG A 454 -23.21 -14.02 -9.04
C ARG A 454 -23.30 -15.51 -8.83
N SER A 455 -22.15 -16.15 -8.65
CA SER A 455 -22.10 -17.59 -8.38
C SER A 455 -21.00 -17.94 -7.39
N VAL A 456 -21.23 -19.01 -6.64
CA VAL A 456 -20.26 -19.61 -5.72
C VAL A 456 -19.87 -20.97 -6.27
N LYS A 457 -18.57 -21.22 -6.42
CA LYS A 457 -18.04 -22.57 -6.67
C LYS A 457 -17.87 -23.28 -5.33
N MET A 458 -18.63 -24.33 -5.10
CA MET A 458 -18.51 -25.17 -3.90
C MET A 458 -17.34 -26.15 -4.03
N ALA A 459 -16.80 -26.59 -2.88
CA ALA A 459 -15.83 -27.68 -2.81
C ALA A 459 -16.50 -28.96 -3.36
N GLY A 460 -16.20 -29.31 -4.61
CA GLY A 460 -16.90 -30.33 -5.38
C GLY A 460 -17.18 -29.93 -6.85
N GLY A 461 -16.84 -28.71 -7.26
CA GLY A 461 -16.97 -28.26 -8.65
C GLY A 461 -18.38 -27.78 -9.04
N ILE A 462 -19.34 -27.83 -8.12
CA ILE A 462 -20.71 -27.37 -8.33
C ILE A 462 -20.74 -25.83 -8.23
N THR A 463 -21.21 -25.17 -9.28
CA THR A 463 -21.51 -23.73 -9.30
C THR A 463 -22.96 -23.50 -8.88
N VAL A 464 -23.16 -22.83 -7.75
CA VAL A 464 -24.48 -22.39 -7.31
C VAL A 464 -24.65 -20.92 -7.67
N GLN A 465 -25.64 -20.60 -8.50
CA GLN A 465 -26.03 -19.21 -8.76
C GLN A 465 -26.77 -18.66 -7.54
N ALA A 466 -26.48 -17.42 -7.17
CA ALA A 466 -27.13 -16.77 -6.05
C ALA A 466 -28.61 -16.51 -6.39
N SER A 467 -29.53 -17.39 -5.98
CA SER A 467 -30.94 -17.06 -6.01
C SER A 467 -31.23 -15.94 -5.00
N SER A 468 -32.17 -15.07 -5.33
CA SER A 468 -32.62 -13.89 -4.58
C SER A 468 -33.07 -14.16 -3.12
N ALA A 469 -32.96 -15.38 -2.60
CA ALA A 469 -33.49 -15.81 -1.31
C ALA A 469 -32.58 -15.48 -0.11
N TYR A 470 -31.31 -15.10 -0.31
CA TYR A 470 -30.43 -14.73 0.82
C TYR A 470 -30.66 -13.30 1.36
N THR A 471 -31.40 -12.46 0.64
CA THR A 471 -31.71 -11.09 1.08
C THR A 471 -32.90 -10.98 2.04
N SER A 472 -33.71 -12.03 2.23
CA SER A 472 -34.85 -11.99 3.16
C SER A 472 -34.50 -12.40 4.59
N LEU A 473 -33.51 -13.28 4.79
CA LEU A 473 -33.15 -13.78 6.13
C LEU A 473 -32.39 -12.77 7.00
N ALA A 474 -31.59 -11.88 6.39
CA ALA A 474 -30.87 -10.84 7.14
C ALA A 474 -31.77 -9.70 7.64
N SER A 475 -32.97 -9.53 7.05
CA SER A 475 -33.96 -8.54 7.49
C SER A 475 -34.88 -9.07 8.59
N SER A 476 -35.07 -10.39 8.69
CA SER A 476 -35.93 -11.02 9.69
C SER A 476 -35.27 -11.19 11.06
N LEU A 477 -33.94 -11.37 11.11
CA LEU A 477 -33.19 -11.59 12.35
C LEU A 477 -32.90 -10.30 13.15
N ALA A 478 -33.21 -9.13 12.59
CA ALA A 478 -33.12 -7.85 13.31
C ALA A 478 -34.40 -7.51 14.11
N SER A 479 -35.45 -8.34 14.07
CA SER A 479 -36.76 -8.03 14.68
C SER A 479 -37.33 -9.08 15.64
N SER A 480 -36.60 -10.16 15.98
CA SER A 480 -37.06 -11.13 16.98
C SER A 480 -36.14 -11.15 18.20
N ARG A 481 -36.63 -10.46 19.25
CA ARG A 481 -36.39 -10.63 20.68
C ARG A 481 -35.42 -11.74 21.11
N ALA A 482 -34.55 -11.35 22.04
CA ALA A 482 -33.91 -12.23 23.00
C ALA A 482 -34.95 -13.08 23.75
N GLU A 483 -34.96 -14.38 23.48
CA GLU A 483 -35.35 -15.40 24.44
C GLU A 483 -34.22 -16.43 24.51
N SER A 484 -33.81 -16.75 25.73
CA SER A 484 -32.67 -17.60 26.08
C SER A 484 -32.93 -19.09 25.78
N PRO A 485 -31.89 -19.91 25.52
CA PRO A 485 -32.06 -21.32 25.24
C PRO A 485 -32.20 -22.17 26.52
N VAL A 486 -33.02 -23.21 26.38
CA VAL A 486 -33.49 -24.19 27.36
C VAL A 486 -32.36 -25.01 28.01
N GLY A 487 -32.44 -25.20 29.32
CA GLY A 487 -31.73 -26.24 30.08
C GLY A 487 -32.72 -27.16 30.78
N SER A 488 -32.90 -28.37 30.27
CA SER A 488 -33.71 -29.43 30.86
C SER A 488 -32.91 -30.18 31.93
N HIS A 489 -33.39 -30.25 33.18
CA HIS A 489 -33.09 -31.36 34.10
C HIS A 489 -34.28 -31.69 35.01
N ARG A 490 -34.47 -33.01 35.15
CA ARG A 490 -35.47 -33.74 35.94
C ARG A 490 -35.58 -33.28 37.40
N GLY A 491 -36.81 -33.26 37.93
CA GLY A 491 -37.08 -33.14 39.36
C GLY A 491 -38.49 -33.60 39.71
N SER A 492 -38.56 -34.74 40.38
CA SER A 492 -39.72 -35.57 40.73
C SER A 492 -40.98 -34.89 41.29
N ARG A 493 -42.12 -35.48 40.89
CA ARG A 493 -43.39 -35.50 41.63
C ARG A 493 -43.20 -35.97 43.08
N ARG A 494 -43.86 -35.33 44.04
CA ARG A 494 -44.48 -36.00 45.21
C ARG A 494 -45.45 -35.07 45.96
N GLY A 495 -46.72 -35.50 46.03
CA GLY A 495 -47.76 -35.21 47.04
C GLY A 495 -48.25 -33.77 47.16
N SER A 496 -49.51 -33.45 47.44
CA SER A 496 -50.71 -34.22 47.78
C SER A 496 -51.81 -33.20 48.14
N PHE A 497 -53.07 -33.65 48.14
CA PHE A 497 -54.26 -33.06 48.77
C PHE A 497 -55.10 -32.03 47.97
N ASP A 498 -56.10 -32.60 47.29
CA ASP A 498 -57.57 -32.48 47.51
C ASP A 498 -58.35 -31.17 47.38
N ASP A 499 -59.57 -31.41 46.88
CA ASP A 499 -60.81 -30.63 46.91
C ASP A 499 -60.93 -29.38 46.01
N ASP A 500 -62.05 -29.12 45.34
CA ASP A 500 -63.23 -29.92 45.00
C ASP A 500 -64.01 -29.10 43.94
N SER A 501 -64.82 -29.79 43.14
CA SER A 501 -66.07 -29.36 42.48
C SER A 501 -66.13 -28.03 41.68
N PHE A 502 -66.29 -28.11 40.36
CA PHE A 502 -67.59 -28.10 39.64
C PHE A 502 -68.29 -26.72 39.57
N SER A 503 -68.33 -26.17 38.33
CA SER A 503 -69.55 -25.80 37.59
C SER A 503 -70.01 -24.36 37.79
N ALA A 504 -70.59 -23.64 36.85
CA ALA A 504 -70.85 -23.80 35.41
C ALA A 504 -71.31 -22.42 34.91
N LEU A 505 -71.69 -22.39 33.62
CA LEU A 505 -72.63 -21.45 33.01
C LEU A 505 -72.06 -20.14 32.44
N SER A 506 -71.73 -20.26 31.15
CA SER A 506 -72.17 -19.41 30.03
C SER A 506 -73.56 -18.75 30.18
N PRO A 507 -74.08 -18.00 29.19
CA PRO A 507 -73.46 -17.24 28.08
C PRO A 507 -73.98 -15.78 28.07
N GLY A 508 -73.36 -14.90 27.30
CA GLY A 508 -74.01 -14.50 26.04
C GLY A 508 -74.37 -13.01 26.00
N PRO A 509 -74.68 -12.46 24.81
CA PRO A 509 -73.95 -11.30 24.27
C PRO A 509 -74.88 -10.13 23.88
N TYR A 510 -74.43 -9.29 22.93
CA TYR A 510 -75.15 -8.20 22.24
C TYR A 510 -75.11 -6.84 22.98
N HIS A 511 -75.03 -5.67 22.35
CA HIS A 511 -74.79 -5.21 20.98
C HIS A 511 -74.57 -3.68 21.08
N HIS A 512 -74.03 -3.07 20.02
CA HIS A 512 -74.26 -1.68 19.59
C HIS A 512 -73.53 -0.50 20.28
N SER A 513 -72.45 -0.08 19.59
CA SER A 513 -72.14 1.31 19.13
C SER A 513 -73.41 2.13 18.81
N PRO A 514 -73.49 3.50 18.83
CA PRO A 514 -72.43 4.43 18.39
C PRO A 514 -72.44 5.91 18.92
N TYR A 515 -71.49 6.69 18.37
CA TYR A 515 -71.49 8.15 18.12
C TYR A 515 -71.24 9.22 19.20
N ALA A 516 -70.25 10.06 18.86
CA ALA A 516 -70.17 11.52 19.01
C ALA A 516 -69.96 12.06 20.44
N SER A 517 -68.94 12.86 20.73
CA SER A 517 -68.73 14.17 20.12
C SER A 517 -67.57 14.89 20.82
N ARG A 518 -66.89 15.75 20.05
CA ARG A 518 -66.29 17.05 20.40
C ARG A 518 -65.50 17.20 21.73
N SER A 519 -64.26 17.62 21.50
CA SER A 519 -63.40 18.58 22.23
C SER A 519 -64.13 19.66 23.07
N PRO A 520 -63.46 20.53 23.87
CA PRO A 520 -62.02 20.88 23.88
C PRO A 520 -61.40 21.20 25.27
N ARG A 521 -60.17 21.77 25.23
CA ARG A 521 -59.44 22.55 26.25
C ARG A 521 -58.64 21.69 27.25
N LYS A 522 -57.37 21.96 27.52
CA LYS A 522 -56.52 23.16 27.35
C LYS A 522 -55.10 22.74 27.01
#